data_AF-A0A820S3T3-F1
#
_entry.id   AF-A0A820S3T3-F1
#
_cell.length_a   1.000
_cell.length_b   1.000
_cell.length_c   1.000
_cell.angle_alpha   90.00
_cell.angle_beta   90.00
_cell.angle_gamma   90.00
#
_symmetry.space_group_name_H-M   'P 1'
#
loop_
_entity.id
_entity.type
_entity.pdbx_description
1 polymer ?
#
loop_
_entity_poly.entity_id
_entity_poly.type
_entity_poly.pdbx_seq_one_letter_code
_entity_poly.pdbx_strand_id
1 'polypeptide(L)'
;MGESNQISNAITQYKLIRLSTNSSMTKIQSKDTSNDFSLFNNDIDNLDVQISVSGTNMIRMTIRDTNAQRYEVPVPIQWNPSMSSSSKIKFQLTKTLNN
;
A
#
# COMPACT_ATOMS: atom_id res chain seq x y z
N MET A 1 -8.95 41.66 14.50
CA MET A 1 -9.55 41.10 13.27
C MET A 1 -8.40 40.76 12.33
N GLY A 2 -8.07 39.53 11.98
CA GLY A 2 -8.42 38.19 12.42
C GLY A 2 -7.35 37.29 11.80
N GLU A 3 -6.59 36.55 12.60
CA GLU A 3 -5.58 35.63 12.08
C GLU A 3 -6.30 34.46 11.41
N SER A 4 -6.08 34.32 10.11
CA SER A 4 -6.53 33.18 9.33
C SER A 4 -5.70 31.96 9.76
N ASN A 5 -6.31 31.09 10.58
CA ASN A 5 -5.80 29.75 10.85
C ASN A 5 -5.89 28.92 9.56
N GLN A 6 -4.82 28.94 8.78
CA GLN A 6 -4.62 27.97 7.71
C GLN A 6 -4.36 26.62 8.38
N ILE A 7 -5.40 25.79 8.49
CA ILE A 7 -5.24 24.39 8.85
C ILE A 7 -4.50 23.76 7.67
N SER A 8 -3.20 23.52 7.84
CA SER A 8 -2.43 22.73 6.88
C SER A 8 -3.02 21.33 6.84
N ASN A 9 -3.68 21.00 5.74
CA ASN A 9 -4.13 19.64 5.48
C ASN A 9 -2.88 18.83 5.16
N ALA A 10 -2.32 18.14 6.16
CA ALA A 10 -1.20 17.24 5.94
C ALA A 10 -1.65 16.08 5.04
N ILE A 11 -1.21 16.08 3.79
CA ILE A 11 -1.48 14.97 2.87
C ILE A 11 -0.17 14.19 2.75
N THR A 12 -0.03 13.11 3.53
CA THR A 12 1.05 12.14 3.33
C THR A 12 0.88 11.49 1.96
N GLN A 13 1.91 11.56 1.11
CA GLN A 13 1.83 11.17 -0.30
C GLN A 13 2.91 10.15 -0.64
N TYR A 14 2.48 8.92 -0.89
CA TYR A 14 3.36 7.83 -1.30
C TYR A 14 3.49 7.77 -2.82
N LYS A 15 4.74 7.76 -3.32
CA LYS A 15 5.05 7.51 -4.73
C LYS A 15 5.59 6.10 -4.93
N LEU A 16 5.13 5.47 -6.01
CA LEU A 16 5.67 4.19 -6.49
C LEU A 16 7.16 4.36 -6.87
N ILE A 17 8.02 3.58 -6.22
CA ILE A 17 9.45 3.47 -6.54
C ILE A 17 9.69 2.26 -7.46
N ARG A 18 9.11 1.11 -7.12
CA ARG A 18 9.35 -0.16 -7.83
C ARG A 18 8.08 -1.00 -7.90
N LEU A 19 7.90 -1.66 -9.05
CA LEU A 19 6.85 -2.63 -9.30
C LEU A 19 7.51 -3.96 -9.69
N SER A 20 7.12 -5.04 -9.03
CA SER A 20 7.55 -6.40 -9.35
C SER A 20 6.33 -7.31 -9.34
N THR A 21 6.16 -8.12 -10.39
CA THR A 21 5.01 -9.02 -10.53
C THR A 21 5.50 -10.42 -10.83
N ASN A 22 4.89 -11.41 -10.19
CA ASN A 22 4.98 -12.82 -10.54
C ASN A 22 3.58 -13.37 -10.84
N SER A 23 3.47 -14.68 -11.11
CA SER A 23 2.24 -15.32 -11.55
C SER A 23 1.05 -15.20 -10.59
N SER A 24 1.26 -14.97 -9.29
CA SER A 24 0.18 -14.91 -8.29
C SER A 24 0.22 -13.67 -7.40
N MET A 25 1.22 -12.82 -7.57
CA MET A 25 1.49 -11.71 -6.67
C MET A 25 2.17 -10.52 -7.37
N THR A 26 1.73 -9.32 -7.01
CA THR A 26 2.37 -8.05 -7.34
C THR A 26 2.89 -7.40 -6.06
N LYS A 27 4.12 -6.92 -6.09
CA LYS A 27 4.75 -6.12 -5.03
C LYS A 27 5.03 -4.71 -5.55
N ILE A 28 4.71 -3.73 -4.73
CA ILE A 28 4.86 -2.30 -4.99
C ILE A 28 5.65 -1.71 -3.83
N GLN A 29 6.86 -1.23 -4.10
CA GLN A 29 7.60 -0.43 -3.14
C GLN A 29 7.24 1.03 -3.34
N SER A 30 6.88 1.71 -2.27
CA SER A 30 6.46 3.10 -2.27
C SER A 30 7.22 3.91 -1.22
N LYS A 31 7.55 5.15 -1.56
CA LYS A 31 8.22 6.11 -0.67
C LYS A 31 7.26 7.23 -0.32
N ASP A 32 7.22 7.64 0.94
CA ASP A 32 6.65 8.94 1.26
C ASP A 32 7.47 10.04 0.59
N THR A 33 6.76 11.00 0.03
CA THR A 33 7.29 12.19 -0.62
C THR A 33 6.67 13.47 -0.10
N SER A 34 5.87 13.36 0.97
CA SER A 34 5.37 14.53 1.66
C SER A 34 6.54 15.29 2.31
N ASN A 35 6.52 16.61 2.15
CA ASN A 35 7.32 17.52 2.97
C ASN A 35 6.47 18.11 4.10
N ASP A 36 5.27 17.57 4.29
CA ASP A 36 4.25 18.11 5.19
C ASP A 36 4.39 17.51 6.59
N PHE A 37 3.94 18.28 7.58
CA PHE A 37 3.92 17.85 8.97
C PHE A 37 2.80 16.82 9.18
N SER A 38 3.13 15.56 9.45
CA SER A 38 2.15 14.54 9.82
C SER A 38 1.37 14.94 11.08
N LEU A 39 0.04 14.90 11.01
CA LEU A 39 -0.84 15.19 12.16
C LEU A 39 -0.62 14.22 13.33
N PHE A 40 -0.06 13.04 13.07
CA PHE A 40 0.10 11.97 14.05
C PHE A 40 1.57 11.66 14.38
N ASN A 41 2.51 12.33 13.72
CA ASN A 41 3.95 12.08 13.77
C ASN A 41 4.33 10.62 13.41
N ASN A 42 5.62 10.34 13.24
CA ASN A 42 6.17 9.00 12.97
C ASN A 42 5.61 8.33 11.70
N ASP A 43 5.49 9.08 10.61
CA ASP A 43 5.17 8.51 9.30
C ASP A 43 6.22 7.49 8.88
N ILE A 44 5.80 6.49 8.11
CA ILE A 44 6.65 5.39 7.66
C ILE A 44 7.12 5.72 6.25
N ASP A 45 8.37 6.13 6.10
CA ASP A 45 8.91 6.61 4.82
C ASP A 45 8.83 5.59 3.67
N ASN A 46 8.83 4.29 3.97
CA ASN A 46 8.94 3.24 2.96
C ASN A 46 7.93 2.11 3.24
N LEU A 47 7.02 1.89 2.30
CA LEU A 47 5.99 0.87 2.39
C LEU A 47 6.11 -0.14 1.25
N ASP A 48 5.96 -1.43 1.58
CA ASP A 48 5.74 -2.52 0.63
C ASP A 48 4.24 -2.85 0.57
N VAL A 49 3.64 -2.62 -0.60
CA VAL A 49 2.27 -3.02 -0.89
C VAL A 49 2.31 -4.32 -1.68
N GLN A 50 1.83 -5.40 -1.05
CA GLN A 50 1.76 -6.72 -1.64
C GLN A 50 0.31 -7.04 -1.97
N ILE A 51 0.04 -7.32 -3.24
CA ILE A 51 -1.27 -7.75 -3.74
C ILE A 51 -1.11 -9.20 -4.21
N SER A 52 -1.92 -10.09 -3.69
CA SER A 52 -1.89 -11.50 -4.05
C SER A 52 -3.29 -12.02 -4.31
N VAL A 53 -3.41 -12.92 -5.30
CA VAL A 53 -4.67 -13.56 -5.65
C VAL A 53 -4.60 -15.03 -5.24
N SER A 54 -5.69 -15.55 -4.69
CA SER A 54 -5.80 -16.96 -4.32
C SER A 54 -7.11 -17.54 -4.85
N GLY A 55 -7.00 -18.66 -5.54
CA GLY A 55 -8.15 -19.33 -6.16
C GLY A 55 -8.79 -18.46 -7.25
N THR A 56 -10.12 -18.40 -7.25
CA THR A 56 -10.91 -17.70 -8.27
C THR A 56 -11.55 -16.41 -7.79
N ASN A 57 -11.58 -16.18 -6.47
CA ASN A 57 -12.46 -15.20 -5.83
C ASN A 57 -11.84 -14.45 -4.64
N MET A 58 -10.55 -14.60 -4.35
CA MET A 58 -9.93 -13.94 -3.19
C MET A 58 -8.72 -13.07 -3.59
N ILE A 59 -8.76 -11.80 -3.17
CA ILE A 59 -7.60 -10.89 -3.18
C ILE A 59 -7.17 -10.65 -1.74
N ARG A 60 -5.87 -10.67 -1.52
CA ARG A 60 -5.25 -10.12 -0.31
C ARG A 60 -4.32 -8.98 -0.68
N MET A 61 -4.62 -7.80 -0.15
CA MET A 61 -3.72 -6.64 -0.16
C MET A 61 -3.13 -6.48 1.23
N THR A 62 -1.81 -6.34 1.32
CA THR A 62 -1.13 -6.04 2.58
C THR A 62 -0.18 -4.88 2.37
N ILE A 63 -0.16 -3.93 3.31
CA ILE A 63 0.75 -2.79 3.34
C ILE A 63 1.66 -2.99 4.54
N ARG A 64 2.97 -3.04 4.31
CA ARG A 64 3.97 -3.27 5.36
C ARG A 64 5.00 -2.17 5.37
N ASP A 65 5.47 -1.87 6.57
CA ASP A 65 6.70 -1.12 6.78
C ASP A 65 7.88 -1.95 6.26
N THR A 66 8.71 -1.37 5.39
CA THR A 66 9.87 -2.10 4.84
C THR A 66 11.02 -2.22 5.83
N ASN A 67 11.05 -1.36 6.84
CA ASN A 67 12.20 -1.16 7.71
C ASN A 67 12.01 -1.84 9.07
N ALA A 68 10.77 -2.08 9.49
CA ALA A 68 10.46 -2.72 10.77
C ALA A 68 9.28 -3.69 10.67
N GLN A 69 9.35 -4.79 11.42
CA GLN A 69 8.21 -5.68 11.60
C GLN A 69 7.18 -5.00 12.52
N ARG A 70 5.96 -4.81 12.03
CA ARG A 70 4.83 -4.30 12.83
C ARG A 70 3.97 -5.47 13.32
N TYR A 71 3.17 -5.20 14.34
CA TYR A 71 2.26 -6.21 14.89
C TYR A 71 1.30 -6.72 13.80
N GLU A 72 1.31 -8.05 13.59
CA GLU A 72 0.32 -8.75 12.78
C GLU A 72 -0.51 -9.63 13.70
N VAL A 73 -1.84 -9.61 13.52
CA VAL A 73 -2.75 -10.45 14.32
C VAL A 73 -2.42 -11.92 14.06
N PRO A 74 -2.11 -12.73 15.10
CA PRO A 74 -1.87 -14.15 14.92
C PRO A 74 -3.15 -14.84 14.45
N VAL A 75 -3.19 -15.25 13.19
CA VAL A 75 -4.31 -16.01 12.61
C VAL A 75 -3.84 -17.41 12.21
N PRO A 76 -4.61 -18.47 12.51
CA PRO A 76 -4.25 -19.84 12.13
C PRO A 76 -4.45 -20.16 10.64
N ILE A 77 -4.50 -19.16 9.77
CA ILE A 77 -4.88 -19.32 8.36
C ILE A 77 -3.65 -19.67 7.51
N GLN A 78 -3.67 -20.84 6.87
CA GLN A 78 -2.74 -21.21 5.80
C GLN A 78 -3.11 -20.45 4.52
N TRP A 79 -2.57 -19.25 4.34
CA TRP A 79 -2.68 -18.53 3.07
C TRP A 79 -1.71 -19.12 2.04
N ASN A 80 -2.25 -19.67 0.96
CA ASN A 80 -1.48 -20.11 -0.20
C ASN A 80 -1.92 -19.31 -1.44
N PRO A 81 -1.12 -18.30 -1.88
CA PRO A 81 -1.44 -17.55 -3.08
C PRO A 81 -1.19 -18.43 -4.30
N SER A 82 -2.28 -18.83 -4.97
CA SER A 82 -2.24 -19.54 -6.24
C SER A 82 -3.30 -18.94 -7.15
N MET A 83 -2.87 -18.29 -8.23
CA MET A 83 -3.79 -17.76 -9.23
C MET A 83 -4.40 -18.93 -10.01
N SER A 84 -5.73 -19.04 -9.99
CA SER A 84 -6.44 -19.97 -10.87
C SER A 84 -6.53 -19.40 -12.28
N SER A 85 -6.38 -20.23 -13.31
CA SER A 85 -6.60 -19.83 -14.72
C SER A 85 -8.04 -19.37 -14.98
N SER A 86 -8.99 -19.70 -14.09
CA SER A 86 -10.37 -19.24 -14.12
C SER A 86 -10.66 -18.11 -13.12
N SER A 87 -9.63 -17.36 -12.69
CA SER A 87 -9.81 -16.20 -11.81
C SER A 87 -10.82 -15.22 -12.40
N LYS A 88 -11.85 -14.90 -11.61
CA LYS A 88 -12.87 -13.90 -11.98
C LYS A 88 -12.45 -12.49 -11.61
N ILE A 89 -11.29 -12.37 -10.98
CA ILE A 89 -10.81 -11.13 -10.40
C ILE A 89 -9.71 -10.54 -11.27
N LYS A 90 -9.89 -9.27 -11.63
CA LYS A 90 -8.88 -8.42 -12.27
C LYS A 90 -8.63 -7.22 -11.37
N PHE A 91 -7.37 -6.88 -11.15
CA PHE A 91 -6.99 -5.61 -10.54
C PHE A 91 -6.09 -4.84 -11.52
N GLN A 92 -6.16 -3.52 -11.44
CA GLN A 92 -5.37 -2.63 -12.28
C GLN A 92 -4.72 -1.59 -11.37
N LEU A 93 -3.45 -1.27 -11.63
CA LEU A 93 -2.75 -0.18 -10.97
C LEU A 93 -2.78 1.02 -11.90
N THR A 94 -3.46 2.08 -11.50
CA THR A 94 -3.48 3.34 -12.24
C THR A 94 -2.56 4.33 -11.53
N LYS A 95 -1.58 4.86 -12.26
CA LYS A 95 -0.74 5.96 -11.79
C LYS A 95 -1.45 7.27 -12.10
N THR A 96 -1.94 7.96 -11.08
CA THR A 96 -2.45 9.32 -11.23
C THR A 96 -1.28 10.29 -11.24
N LEU A 97 -1.18 11.11 -12.29
CA LEU A 97 -0.26 12.24 -12.35
C LEU A 97 -1.05 13.47 -11.90
N ASN A 98 -0.66 14.08 -10.79
CA ASN A 98 -1.19 15.38 -10.38
C ASN A 98 -0.38 16.45 -11.13
N ASN A 99 -1.04 17.17 -12.03
CA ASN A 99 -0.48 18.33 -12.74
C ASN A 99 -0.32 19.52 -11.81
#